data_AF-A0A820U2V0-F1
#
_entry.id   AF-A0A820U2V0-F1
#
_cell.length_a   1.000
_cell.length_b   1.000
_cell.length_c   1.000
_cell.angle_alpha   90.00
_cell.angle_beta   90.00
_cell.angle_gamma   90.00
#
_symmetry.space_group_name_H-M   'P 1'
#
loop_
_entity.id
_entity.type
_entity.pdbx_description
1 polymer ?
#
loop_
_entity_poly.entity_id
_entity_poly.type
_entity_poly.pdbx_seq_one_letter_code
_entity_poly.pdbx_strand_id
1 'polypeptide(L)'
;FCAVNSSVAADIVQETPSKRLKKLFHNIMLVASFELEMEWSITHKHGLGLSNTNTRKQCLNICCINAIIQCLANIAPFVQWLLNKEIHMSCTLMENNEFCSCCVLHSVIESIHKSIQNLCDSFGQLSQASAVLMTRYITKLSSSFIPGHQEDSSEFLAVLFDHLIQCLSSTRSSDATNLSSAIHIIFGIILESSIKCTQCLNENSKQSYERLWSISIISYLTLEQALDEFCSVEKLTGDDQFYCSNCQAKVLGLQSTKLNHVSPVIFIQFKRFIYDKHVEVIRKIKQFISYPELPDISPFRTSEID
;
A
#
# COMPACT_ATOMS: atom_id res chain seq x y z
N PHE A 1 -2.47 -9.34 -0.17
CA PHE A 1 -3.79 -9.36 -0.83
C PHE A 1 -4.19 -7.92 -1.07
N CYS A 2 -4.81 -7.62 -2.22
CA CYS A 2 -5.30 -6.28 -2.54
C CYS A 2 -6.83 -6.34 -2.41
N ALA A 3 -7.40 -5.53 -1.52
CA ALA A 3 -8.84 -5.45 -1.32
C ALA A 3 -9.36 -4.12 -1.84
N VAL A 4 -10.48 -4.16 -2.56
CA VAL A 4 -11.31 -2.97 -2.80
C VAL A 4 -12.25 -2.86 -1.61
N ASN A 5 -12.23 -1.72 -0.92
CA ASN A 5 -13.08 -1.54 0.25
C ASN A 5 -14.54 -1.36 -0.17
N SER A 6 -15.43 -2.20 0.36
CA SER A 6 -16.87 -2.17 0.04
C SER A 6 -17.58 -0.90 0.51
N SER A 7 -17.05 -0.22 1.54
CA SER A 7 -17.66 0.99 2.10
C SER A 7 -17.30 2.29 1.37
N VAL A 8 -16.33 2.28 0.44
CA VAL A 8 -15.90 3.51 -0.26
C VAL A 8 -16.76 3.81 -1.50
N ALA A 9 -17.68 2.92 -1.87
CA ALA A 9 -18.64 3.19 -2.94
C ALA A 9 -19.76 4.19 -2.55
N ALA A 10 -19.88 4.57 -1.26
CA ALA A 10 -20.99 5.39 -0.76
C ALA A 10 -20.61 6.79 -0.23
N ASP A 11 -19.39 7.02 0.27
CA ASP A 11 -19.13 8.16 1.18
C ASP A 11 -18.14 9.24 0.67
N ILE A 12 -18.00 9.45 -0.65
CA ILE A 12 -17.08 10.48 -1.18
C ILE A 12 -17.60 11.93 -1.00
N VAL A 13 -18.77 12.17 -0.41
CA VAL A 13 -19.31 13.53 -0.28
C VAL A 13 -19.73 13.81 1.15
N GLN A 14 -19.08 14.81 1.77
CA GLN A 14 -19.50 15.58 2.97
C GLN A 14 -18.86 15.21 4.32
N GLU A 15 -17.58 15.52 4.55
CA GLU A 15 -17.08 15.69 5.92
C GLU A 15 -16.13 16.90 6.07
N THR A 16 -16.43 17.78 7.03
CA THR A 16 -15.58 18.93 7.42
C THR A 16 -14.96 18.72 8.80
N PRO A 17 -13.61 18.76 8.97
CA PRO A 17 -12.99 18.43 10.26
C PRO A 17 -12.70 19.65 11.18
N SER A 18 -12.65 19.39 12.49
CA SER A 18 -12.45 20.37 13.57
C SER A 18 -11.02 20.97 13.70
N LYS A 19 -10.86 22.03 14.51
CA LYS A 19 -9.76 23.03 14.44
C LYS A 19 -8.32 22.52 14.65
N ARG A 20 -8.08 21.31 15.17
CA ARG A 20 -6.72 20.72 15.32
C ARG A 20 -6.28 19.90 14.11
N LEU A 21 -7.22 19.56 13.23
CA LEU A 21 -7.01 18.75 12.02
C LEU A 21 -6.37 19.54 10.87
N LYS A 22 -6.38 20.88 10.90
CA LYS A 22 -5.93 21.70 9.77
C LYS A 22 -4.48 21.49 9.33
N LYS A 23 -3.52 21.11 10.18
CA LYS A 23 -2.11 21.06 9.71
C LYS A 23 -1.73 19.79 8.93
N LEU A 24 -2.31 18.63 9.27
CA LEU A 24 -2.13 17.39 8.50
C LEU A 24 -3.17 17.28 7.37
N PHE A 25 -4.42 17.66 7.64
CA PHE A 25 -5.49 17.63 6.64
C PHE A 25 -5.40 18.73 5.60
N HIS A 26 -4.82 19.92 5.87
CA HIS A 26 -4.79 20.97 4.84
C HIS A 26 -3.98 20.54 3.61
N ASN A 27 -2.95 19.69 3.74
CA ASN A 27 -2.23 19.17 2.57
C ASN A 27 -2.90 17.96 1.90
N ILE A 28 -3.77 17.22 2.62
CA ILE A 28 -4.46 16.03 2.08
C ILE A 28 -5.82 16.43 1.47
N MET A 29 -6.56 17.36 2.10
CA MET A 29 -7.87 17.87 1.66
C MET A 29 -7.78 19.06 0.69
N LEU A 30 -6.61 19.69 0.50
CA LEU A 30 -6.45 20.68 -0.59
C LEU A 30 -6.42 20.05 -1.98
N VAL A 31 -6.38 18.71 -2.07
CA VAL A 31 -6.42 17.97 -3.33
C VAL A 31 -7.88 17.77 -3.76
N ALA A 32 -8.67 18.84 -3.75
CA ALA A 32 -10.05 18.87 -4.24
C ALA A 32 -10.13 18.98 -5.78
N SER A 33 -9.17 18.39 -6.48
CA SER A 33 -9.11 18.40 -7.95
C SER A 33 -8.54 17.11 -8.55
N PHE A 34 -8.50 16.02 -7.76
CA PHE A 34 -8.22 14.68 -8.28
C PHE A 34 -9.45 13.80 -8.09
N GLU A 35 -10.31 13.76 -9.11
CA GLU A 35 -11.48 12.89 -9.12
C GLU A 35 -11.00 11.46 -9.38
N LEU A 36 -11.13 10.59 -8.37
CA LEU A 36 -10.70 9.21 -8.45
C LEU A 36 -11.71 8.40 -9.28
N GLU A 37 -11.35 8.11 -10.52
CA GLU A 37 -12.07 7.15 -11.33
C GLU A 37 -11.79 5.73 -10.83
N MET A 38 -12.74 5.19 -10.05
CA MET A 38 -12.66 3.84 -9.48
C MET A 38 -12.91 2.74 -10.51
N GLU A 39 -13.61 3.07 -11.60
CA GLU A 39 -13.91 2.17 -12.70
C GLU A 39 -12.96 2.39 -13.88
N TRP A 40 -12.81 1.35 -14.70
CA TRP A 40 -12.05 1.44 -15.93
C TRP A 40 -12.81 2.28 -16.97
N SER A 41 -12.23 3.40 -17.38
CA SER A 41 -12.68 4.16 -18.56
C SER A 41 -12.67 3.31 -19.84
N ILE A 42 -11.74 2.35 -19.94
CA ILE A 42 -11.63 1.42 -21.06
C ILE A 42 -11.41 0.00 -20.55
N THR A 43 -12.31 -0.92 -20.90
CA THR A 43 -12.18 -2.33 -20.57
C THR A 43 -11.38 -3.09 -21.63
N HIS A 44 -10.45 -3.92 -21.17
CA HIS A 44 -9.51 -4.65 -21.99
C HIS A 44 -9.67 -6.17 -21.79
N LYS A 45 -9.54 -6.99 -22.84
CA LYS A 45 -9.58 -8.47 -22.70
C LYS A 45 -8.35 -8.97 -21.93
N HIS A 46 -8.47 -10.04 -21.14
CA HIS A 46 -7.42 -10.71 -20.36
C HIS A 46 -5.96 -10.27 -20.62
N GLY A 47 -5.30 -9.75 -19.59
CA GLY A 47 -3.91 -9.30 -19.64
C GLY A 47 -2.90 -10.41 -19.94
N LEU A 48 -1.78 -10.03 -20.57
CA LEU A 48 -0.63 -10.92 -20.73
C LEU A 48 0.15 -11.06 -19.42
N GLY A 49 0.55 -12.30 -19.10
CA GLY A 49 1.49 -12.55 -18.00
C GLY A 49 2.90 -12.02 -18.29
N LEU A 50 3.68 -11.81 -17.23
CA LEU A 50 5.07 -11.35 -17.31
C LEU A 50 6.06 -12.53 -17.30
N SER A 51 7.12 -12.42 -18.10
CA SER A 51 8.19 -13.41 -18.13
C SER A 51 9.09 -13.31 -16.89
N ASN A 52 9.38 -14.45 -16.26
CA ASN A 52 10.39 -14.57 -15.20
C ASN A 52 11.81 -14.79 -15.74
N THR A 53 11.97 -14.88 -17.07
CA THR A 53 13.25 -15.16 -17.72
C THR A 53 13.73 -14.00 -18.58
N ASN A 54 15.06 -13.84 -18.69
CA ASN A 54 15.65 -12.95 -19.69
C ASN A 54 15.52 -13.51 -21.12
N THR A 55 16.00 -12.74 -22.10
CA THR A 55 16.00 -13.13 -23.53
C THR A 55 16.76 -14.43 -23.83
N ARG A 56 17.65 -14.85 -22.93
CA ARG A 56 18.40 -16.12 -23.00
C ARG A 56 17.71 -17.25 -22.21
N LYS A 57 16.45 -17.08 -21.80
CA LYS A 57 15.66 -18.03 -20.99
C LYS A 57 16.25 -18.34 -19.60
N GLN A 58 17.14 -17.50 -19.08
CA GLN A 58 17.66 -17.65 -17.72
C GLN A 58 16.66 -17.08 -16.72
N CYS A 59 16.33 -17.85 -15.67
CA CYS A 59 15.44 -17.41 -14.59
C CYS A 59 16.08 -16.27 -13.79
N LEU A 60 15.32 -15.21 -13.54
CA LEU A 60 15.76 -14.02 -12.82
C LEU A 60 15.23 -13.97 -11.38
N ASN A 61 14.43 -14.95 -10.95
CA ASN A 61 13.80 -15.03 -9.62
C ASN A 61 12.94 -13.79 -9.25
N ILE A 62 12.41 -13.09 -10.25
CA ILE A 62 11.60 -11.86 -10.12
C ILE A 62 10.09 -12.10 -10.01
N CYS A 63 9.64 -13.31 -9.68
CA CYS A 63 8.20 -13.63 -9.67
C CYS A 63 7.41 -12.77 -8.67
N CYS A 64 8.00 -12.43 -7.51
CA CYS A 64 7.41 -11.52 -6.52
C CYS A 64 7.14 -10.13 -7.13
N ILE A 65 8.08 -9.63 -7.93
CA ILE A 65 8.01 -8.31 -8.56
C ILE A 65 6.98 -8.31 -9.68
N ASN A 66 7.00 -9.35 -10.51
CA ASN A 66 6.00 -9.54 -11.55
C ASN A 66 4.58 -9.63 -10.97
N ALA A 67 4.39 -10.31 -9.83
CA ALA A 67 3.11 -10.39 -9.15
C ALA A 67 2.65 -9.01 -8.67
N ILE A 68 3.52 -8.21 -8.05
CA ILE A 68 3.18 -6.85 -7.62
C ILE A 68 2.85 -5.92 -8.79
N ILE A 69 3.66 -5.94 -9.87
CA ILE A 69 3.40 -5.13 -11.07
C ILE A 69 2.05 -5.51 -11.68
N GLN A 70 1.75 -6.81 -11.77
CA GLN A 70 0.47 -7.28 -12.29
C GLN A 70 -0.69 -6.86 -11.38
N CYS A 71 -0.55 -6.91 -10.06
CA CYS A 71 -1.56 -6.36 -9.15
C CYS A 71 -1.80 -4.87 -9.42
N LEU A 72 -0.74 -4.06 -9.44
CA LEU A 72 -0.85 -2.61 -9.68
C LEU A 72 -1.44 -2.28 -11.06
N ALA A 73 -1.08 -3.04 -12.10
CA ALA A 73 -1.60 -2.88 -13.46
C ALA A 73 -3.09 -3.20 -13.59
N ASN A 74 -3.72 -3.78 -12.56
CA ASN A 74 -5.15 -4.09 -12.51
C ASN A 74 -5.93 -3.20 -11.52
N ILE A 75 -5.32 -2.13 -11.01
CA ILE A 75 -5.99 -1.15 -10.14
C ILE A 75 -6.34 0.08 -10.97
N ALA A 76 -7.60 0.19 -11.40
CA ALA A 76 -8.11 1.27 -12.25
C ALA A 76 -7.65 2.68 -11.84
N PRO A 77 -7.89 3.16 -10.61
CA PRO A 77 -7.51 4.52 -10.21
C PRO A 77 -5.99 4.74 -10.29
N PHE A 78 -5.20 3.72 -10.00
CA PHE A 78 -3.74 3.81 -10.09
C PHE A 78 -3.24 3.83 -11.53
N VAL A 79 -3.79 2.99 -12.41
CA VAL A 79 -3.39 2.94 -13.81
C VAL A 79 -3.78 4.22 -14.54
N GLN A 80 -5.00 4.70 -14.34
CA GLN A 80 -5.49 5.93 -14.98
C GLN A 80 -4.67 7.14 -14.52
N TRP A 81 -4.36 7.20 -13.22
CA TRP A 81 -3.41 8.17 -12.70
C TRP A 81 -2.04 8.06 -13.36
N LEU A 82 -1.39 6.88 -13.30
CA LEU A 82 -0.01 6.71 -13.75
C LEU A 82 0.14 6.93 -15.26
N LEU A 83 -0.87 6.58 -16.05
CA LEU A 83 -0.85 6.74 -17.51
C LEU A 83 -1.17 8.18 -17.97
N ASN A 84 -1.58 9.08 -17.07
CA ASN A 84 -1.68 10.49 -17.41
C ASN A 84 -0.30 11.04 -17.79
N LYS A 85 -0.18 11.49 -19.05
CA LYS A 85 1.08 11.98 -19.64
C LYS A 85 1.62 13.22 -18.91
N GLU A 86 0.75 14.03 -18.32
CA GLU A 86 1.14 15.26 -17.61
C GLU A 86 2.15 14.99 -16.49
N ILE A 87 2.04 13.83 -15.83
CA ILE A 87 2.94 13.40 -14.74
C ILE A 87 4.39 13.24 -15.26
N HIS A 88 4.55 12.84 -16.51
CA HIS A 88 5.85 12.44 -17.07
C HIS A 88 6.49 13.52 -17.95
N MET A 89 5.68 14.41 -18.54
CA MET A 89 6.14 15.43 -19.49
C MET A 89 7.17 16.42 -18.92
N SER A 90 7.20 16.61 -17.59
CA SER A 90 8.10 17.54 -16.90
C SER A 90 9.00 16.86 -15.84
N CYS A 91 9.27 15.56 -16.04
CA CYS A 91 10.09 14.79 -15.12
C CYS A 91 11.58 15.16 -15.24
N THR A 92 12.08 15.94 -14.28
CA THR A 92 13.48 16.38 -14.16
C THR A 92 14.48 15.23 -14.07
N LEU A 93 14.10 14.12 -13.41
CA LEU A 93 14.95 12.93 -13.29
C LEU A 93 15.25 12.34 -14.68
N MET A 94 14.23 12.22 -15.53
CA MET A 94 14.42 11.70 -16.89
C MET A 94 15.21 12.67 -17.77
N GLU A 95 14.99 13.99 -17.64
CA GLU A 95 15.79 15.02 -18.34
C GLU A 95 17.27 14.92 -18.00
N ASN A 96 17.59 14.59 -16.74
CA ASN A 96 18.96 14.44 -16.24
C ASN A 96 19.56 13.03 -16.44
N ASN A 97 18.90 12.14 -17.20
CA ASN A 97 19.28 10.72 -17.36
C ASN A 97 19.35 9.94 -16.02
N GLU A 98 18.59 10.37 -15.02
CA GLU A 98 18.44 9.69 -13.73
C GLU A 98 17.25 8.72 -13.73
N PHE A 99 17.25 7.81 -12.75
CA PHE A 99 16.20 6.81 -12.63
C PHE A 99 14.92 7.41 -12.01
N CYS A 100 13.81 7.33 -12.74
CA CYS A 100 12.48 7.70 -12.24
C CYS A 100 11.56 6.47 -12.21
N SER A 101 11.14 6.08 -11.00
CA SER A 101 10.26 4.92 -10.82
C SER A 101 8.88 5.14 -11.43
N CYS A 102 8.35 6.37 -11.39
CA CYS A 102 7.07 6.71 -12.02
C CYS A 102 7.12 6.50 -13.54
N CYS A 103 8.13 7.04 -14.23
CA CYS A 103 8.26 6.93 -15.69
C CYS A 103 8.54 5.50 -16.15
N VAL A 104 9.36 4.76 -15.41
CA VAL A 104 9.64 3.35 -15.74
C VAL A 104 8.38 2.51 -15.55
N LEU A 105 7.67 2.68 -14.43
CA LEU A 105 6.43 1.95 -14.17
C LEU A 105 5.33 2.33 -15.17
N HIS A 106 5.24 3.60 -15.57
CA HIS A 106 4.35 4.05 -16.65
C HIS A 106 4.63 3.26 -17.93
N SER A 107 5.88 3.22 -18.40
CA SER A 107 6.23 2.50 -19.64
C SER A 107 5.87 1.00 -19.57
N VAL A 108 6.06 0.39 -18.40
CA VAL A 108 5.77 -1.03 -18.16
C VAL A 108 4.26 -1.28 -18.19
N ILE A 109 3.48 -0.49 -17.44
CA ILE A 109 2.02 -0.62 -17.39
C ILE A 109 1.40 -0.24 -18.74
N GLU A 110 1.88 0.80 -19.39
CA GLU A 110 1.43 1.19 -20.74
C GLU A 110 1.69 0.06 -21.74
N SER A 111 2.83 -0.62 -21.66
CA SER A 111 3.13 -1.78 -22.51
C SER A 111 2.20 -2.97 -22.24
N ILE A 112 1.85 -3.24 -20.97
CA ILE A 112 0.88 -4.28 -20.60
C ILE A 112 -0.47 -3.97 -21.25
N HIS A 113 -0.97 -2.73 -21.11
CA HIS A 113 -2.27 -2.30 -21.63
C HIS A 113 -2.31 -2.16 -23.16
N LYS A 114 -1.25 -1.66 -23.82
CA LYS A 114 -1.13 -1.63 -25.29
C LYS A 114 -1.04 -3.01 -25.90
N SER A 115 -0.33 -3.94 -25.25
CA SER A 115 -0.24 -5.33 -25.74
C SER A 115 -1.62 -6.00 -25.72
N ILE A 116 -2.47 -5.65 -24.76
CA ILE A 116 -3.85 -6.11 -24.74
C ILE A 116 -4.66 -5.55 -25.92
N GLN A 117 -4.49 -4.26 -26.24
CA GLN A 117 -5.15 -3.64 -27.39
C GLN A 117 -4.73 -4.27 -28.72
N ASN A 118 -3.43 -4.53 -28.93
CA ASN A 118 -2.91 -5.10 -30.18
C ASN A 118 -3.17 -6.61 -30.36
N LEU A 119 -3.46 -7.35 -29.28
CA LEU A 119 -3.88 -8.76 -29.36
C LEU A 119 -5.28 -8.95 -29.95
N CYS A 120 -6.05 -7.87 -30.09
CA CYS A 120 -7.29 -7.88 -30.86
C CYS A 120 -7.02 -8.08 -32.36
N ASP A 121 -5.81 -7.77 -32.85
CA ASP A 121 -5.51 -7.65 -34.27
C ASP A 121 -4.51 -8.67 -34.84
N SER A 122 -3.73 -9.42 -34.05
CA SER A 122 -2.91 -10.55 -34.56
C SER A 122 -2.31 -11.44 -33.47
N PHE A 123 -2.21 -12.74 -33.75
CA PHE A 123 -1.66 -13.78 -32.87
C PHE A 123 -0.14 -13.61 -32.62
N GLY A 124 0.22 -13.28 -31.38
CA GLY A 124 1.29 -13.90 -30.61
C GLY A 124 2.75 -13.60 -30.99
N GLN A 125 3.34 -12.54 -30.42
CA GLN A 125 4.79 -12.47 -30.09
C GLN A 125 5.26 -11.23 -29.27
N LEU A 126 4.48 -10.69 -28.34
CA LEU A 126 4.82 -9.43 -27.64
C LEU A 126 4.93 -9.49 -26.09
N SER A 127 4.96 -10.67 -25.46
CA SER A 127 4.96 -10.79 -23.99
C SER A 127 6.32 -10.73 -23.28
N GLN A 128 7.44 -10.61 -24.00
CA GLN A 128 8.79 -10.67 -23.40
C GLN A 128 9.44 -9.31 -23.08
N ALA A 129 8.96 -8.20 -23.65
CA ALA A 129 9.69 -6.93 -23.60
C ALA A 129 9.47 -6.12 -22.30
N SER A 130 8.29 -6.17 -21.69
CA SER A 130 7.88 -5.27 -20.61
C SER A 130 8.48 -5.60 -19.24
N ALA A 131 8.54 -6.88 -18.85
CA ALA A 131 9.06 -7.30 -17.54
C ALA A 131 10.59 -7.13 -17.42
N VAL A 132 11.32 -7.35 -18.51
CA VAL A 132 12.79 -7.26 -18.57
C VAL A 132 13.27 -5.82 -18.33
N LEU A 133 12.46 -4.81 -18.66
CA LEU A 133 12.78 -3.40 -18.39
C LEU A 133 12.82 -3.12 -16.89
N MET A 134 11.80 -3.54 -16.11
CA MET A 134 11.87 -3.39 -14.65
C MET A 134 13.06 -4.12 -14.05
N THR A 135 13.41 -5.31 -14.58
CA THR A 135 14.57 -6.05 -14.06
C THR A 135 15.90 -5.31 -14.22
N ARG A 136 16.04 -4.46 -15.23
CA ARG A 136 17.22 -3.61 -15.41
C ARG A 136 17.32 -2.51 -14.36
N TYR A 137 16.19 -2.09 -13.79
CA TYR A 137 16.11 -0.99 -12.85
C TYR A 137 15.78 -1.41 -11.42
N ILE A 138 15.58 -2.70 -11.15
CA ILE A 138 15.37 -3.25 -9.79
C ILE A 138 16.48 -2.80 -8.84
N THR A 139 17.73 -2.85 -9.27
CA THR A 139 18.89 -2.43 -8.46
C THR A 139 18.93 -0.92 -8.21
N LYS A 140 18.18 -0.14 -9.00
CA LYS A 140 17.99 1.31 -8.80
C LYS A 140 16.85 1.62 -7.83
N LEU A 141 15.93 0.67 -7.58
CA LEU A 141 14.91 0.79 -6.53
C LEU A 141 15.52 0.55 -5.15
N SER A 142 16.39 -0.44 -5.02
CA SER A 142 17.18 -0.65 -3.81
C SER A 142 18.42 -1.44 -4.14
N SER A 143 19.54 -1.10 -3.52
CA SER A 143 20.77 -1.89 -3.61
C SER A 143 20.61 -3.29 -3.03
N SER A 144 19.61 -3.50 -2.17
CA SER A 144 19.29 -4.81 -1.59
C SER A 144 18.66 -5.76 -2.61
N PHE A 145 18.04 -5.25 -3.68
CA PHE A 145 17.41 -6.10 -4.68
C PHE A 145 18.42 -6.57 -5.71
N ILE A 146 18.81 -7.85 -5.60
CA ILE A 146 19.82 -8.45 -6.47
C ILE A 146 19.13 -9.36 -7.49
N PRO A 147 19.32 -9.13 -8.81
CA PRO A 147 18.79 -10.03 -9.83
C PRO A 147 19.22 -11.48 -9.58
N GLY A 148 18.27 -12.41 -9.56
CA GLY A 148 18.52 -13.81 -9.24
C GLY A 148 18.33 -14.19 -7.77
N HIS A 149 18.10 -13.23 -6.86
CA HIS A 149 17.67 -13.51 -5.49
C HIS A 149 16.15 -13.43 -5.36
N GLN A 150 15.58 -14.24 -4.46
CA GLN A 150 14.16 -14.15 -4.10
C GLN A 150 13.99 -13.04 -3.06
N GLU A 151 13.10 -12.09 -3.35
CA GLU A 151 12.81 -10.93 -2.50
C GLU A 151 11.43 -11.06 -1.83
N ASP A 152 11.23 -10.33 -0.72
CA ASP A 152 9.92 -10.20 -0.09
C ASP A 152 9.03 -9.24 -0.91
N SER A 153 7.87 -9.71 -1.36
CA SER A 153 6.93 -8.93 -2.17
C SER A 153 6.41 -7.67 -1.46
N SER A 154 6.25 -7.74 -0.14
CA SER A 154 5.77 -6.62 0.68
C SER A 154 6.84 -5.55 0.81
N GLU A 155 8.10 -5.95 0.98
CA GLU A 155 9.25 -5.04 0.97
C GLU A 155 9.39 -4.34 -0.37
N PHE A 156 9.33 -5.11 -1.48
CA PHE A 156 9.35 -4.53 -2.82
C PHE A 156 8.24 -3.49 -3.03
N LEU A 157 7.01 -3.80 -2.64
CA LEU A 157 5.88 -2.87 -2.75
C LEU A 157 6.11 -1.61 -1.91
N ALA A 158 6.59 -1.77 -0.67
CA ALA A 158 6.87 -0.65 0.23
C ALA A 158 7.91 0.30 -0.38
N VAL A 159 9.06 -0.24 -0.82
CA VAL A 159 10.15 0.50 -1.47
C VAL A 159 9.69 1.16 -2.76
N LEU A 160 8.93 0.45 -3.59
CA LEU A 160 8.39 1.00 -4.85
C LEU A 160 7.54 2.23 -4.57
N PHE A 161 6.62 2.16 -3.62
CA PHE A 161 5.78 3.30 -3.25
C PHE A 161 6.58 4.48 -2.69
N ASP A 162 7.60 4.25 -1.87
CA ASP A 162 8.48 5.32 -1.38
C ASP A 162 9.21 6.02 -2.53
N HIS A 163 9.70 5.24 -3.49
CA HIS A 163 10.33 5.79 -4.69
C HIS A 163 9.34 6.54 -5.59
N LEU A 164 8.09 6.07 -5.73
CA LEU A 164 7.06 6.80 -6.47
C LEU A 164 6.82 8.17 -5.80
N ILE A 165 6.61 8.22 -4.49
CA ILE A 165 6.43 9.47 -3.73
C ILE A 165 7.64 10.42 -3.90
N GLN A 166 8.86 9.87 -3.82
CA GLN A 166 10.09 10.65 -3.99
C GLN A 166 10.21 11.23 -5.41
N CYS A 167 9.90 10.45 -6.44
CA CYS A 167 9.94 10.92 -7.83
C CYS A 167 8.97 12.08 -8.06
N LEU A 168 7.77 12.01 -7.48
CA LEU A 168 6.74 13.06 -7.57
C LEU A 168 7.12 14.32 -6.80
N SER A 169 7.94 14.20 -5.75
CA SER A 169 8.46 15.37 -5.02
C SER A 169 9.53 16.14 -5.82
N SER A 170 10.14 15.49 -6.82
CA SER A 170 11.21 16.06 -7.65
C SER A 170 10.71 16.68 -8.96
N THR A 171 9.43 16.52 -9.31
CA THR A 171 8.84 17.15 -10.50
C THR A 171 8.63 18.65 -10.29
N ARG A 172 8.96 19.46 -11.31
CA ARG A 172 9.09 20.93 -11.26
C ARG A 172 7.79 21.73 -11.04
N SER A 173 6.65 21.08 -10.82
CA SER A 173 5.35 21.75 -10.71
C SER A 173 4.98 22.10 -9.27
N SER A 174 4.24 23.20 -9.09
CA SER A 174 3.47 23.51 -7.88
C SER A 174 2.46 22.41 -7.50
N ASP A 175 2.24 21.45 -8.40
CA ASP A 175 1.32 20.32 -8.27
C ASP A 175 1.98 19.06 -7.66
N ALA A 176 3.27 19.09 -7.33
CA ALA A 176 3.97 17.97 -6.68
C ALA A 176 3.28 17.51 -5.37
N THR A 177 2.61 18.44 -4.66
CA THR A 177 1.79 18.11 -3.48
C THR A 177 0.57 17.26 -3.84
N ASN A 178 -0.06 17.51 -4.99
CA ASN A 178 -1.24 16.79 -5.50
C ASN A 178 -0.88 15.41 -6.08
N LEU A 179 0.37 15.22 -6.51
CA LEU A 179 0.84 13.96 -7.06
C LEU A 179 1.29 13.00 -5.95
N SER A 180 2.12 13.49 -5.00
CA SER A 180 2.50 12.73 -3.81
C SER A 180 1.26 12.28 -3.01
N SER A 181 0.23 13.12 -2.97
CA SER A 181 -1.05 12.74 -2.38
C SER A 181 -1.78 11.65 -3.17
N ALA A 182 -1.62 11.47 -4.47
CA ALA A 182 -2.35 10.44 -5.22
C ALA A 182 -2.04 9.02 -4.70
N ILE A 183 -0.76 8.70 -4.43
CA ILE A 183 -0.40 7.43 -3.78
C ILE A 183 -1.07 7.31 -2.40
N HIS A 184 -1.14 8.43 -1.67
CA HIS A 184 -1.78 8.48 -0.36
C HIS A 184 -3.31 8.34 -0.40
N ILE A 185 -3.97 8.90 -1.42
CA ILE A 185 -5.42 8.86 -1.58
C ILE A 185 -5.85 7.50 -2.15
N ILE A 186 -5.03 6.86 -3.00
CA ILE A 186 -5.36 5.56 -3.58
C ILE A 186 -5.11 4.43 -2.58
N PHE A 187 -3.99 4.45 -1.85
CA PHE A 187 -3.51 3.30 -1.06
C PHE A 187 -3.35 3.56 0.44
N GLY A 188 -3.52 4.80 0.90
CA GLY A 188 -3.16 5.20 2.25
C GLY A 188 -4.19 4.82 3.31
N ILE A 189 -3.71 4.38 4.46
CA ILE A 189 -4.52 4.21 5.65
C ILE A 189 -3.93 5.02 6.80
N ILE A 190 -4.79 5.47 7.72
CA ILE A 190 -4.36 6.09 8.97
C ILE A 190 -4.82 5.20 10.11
N LEU A 191 -3.86 4.72 10.88
CA LEU A 191 -4.09 4.00 12.13
C LEU A 191 -4.01 5.00 13.29
N GLU A 192 -4.94 4.90 14.21
CA GLU A 192 -4.91 5.64 15.47
C GLU A 192 -4.66 4.68 16.63
N SER A 193 -3.51 4.84 17.27
CA SER A 193 -3.13 4.08 18.47
C SER A 193 -3.40 4.93 19.70
N SER A 194 -4.27 4.47 20.58
CA SER A 194 -4.60 5.13 21.83
C SER A 194 -4.07 4.37 23.03
N ILE A 195 -3.65 5.11 24.07
CA ILE A 195 -3.29 4.57 25.37
C ILE A 195 -4.08 5.33 26.43
N LYS A 196 -4.93 4.60 27.17
CA LYS A 196 -5.77 5.12 28.25
C LYS A 196 -5.23 4.70 29.60
N CYS A 197 -5.01 5.69 30.48
CA CYS A 197 -4.63 5.45 31.87
C CYS A 197 -5.80 4.87 32.67
N THR A 198 -5.60 3.78 33.41
CA THR A 198 -6.68 3.22 34.24
C THR A 198 -6.89 3.98 35.56
N GLN A 199 -5.95 4.82 35.98
CA GLN A 199 -6.04 5.58 37.24
C GLN A 199 -6.70 6.94 37.05
N CYS A 200 -6.17 7.77 36.14
CA CYS A 200 -6.69 9.12 35.89
C CYS A 200 -7.61 9.21 34.67
N LEU A 201 -7.83 8.09 33.96
CA LEU A 201 -8.69 8.01 32.78
C LEU A 201 -8.28 8.86 31.57
N ASN A 202 -7.15 9.60 31.66
CA ASN A 202 -6.61 10.35 30.54
C ASN A 202 -6.18 9.42 29.42
N GLU A 203 -6.53 9.79 28.18
CA GLU A 203 -6.23 9.03 26.98
C GLU A 203 -5.39 9.89 26.03
N ASN A 204 -4.29 9.31 25.53
CA ASN A 204 -3.46 9.93 24.52
C ASN A 204 -3.54 9.06 23.27
N SER A 205 -3.82 9.67 22.12
CA SER A 205 -3.78 9.00 20.82
C SER A 205 -2.66 9.53 19.94
N LYS A 206 -2.13 8.64 19.09
CA LYS A 206 -1.14 8.94 18.07
C LYS A 206 -1.61 8.32 16.76
N GLN A 207 -1.58 9.13 15.70
CA GLN A 207 -1.87 8.65 14.37
C GLN A 207 -0.58 8.25 13.64
N SER A 208 -0.65 7.16 12.88
CA SER A 208 0.39 6.71 11.95
C SER A 208 -0.21 6.46 10.58
N TYR A 209 0.53 6.87 9.56
CA TYR A 209 0.15 6.67 8.17
C TYR A 209 0.85 5.43 7.62
N GLU A 210 0.10 4.55 6.96
CA GLU A 210 0.60 3.31 6.38
C GLU A 210 0.07 3.14 4.94
N ARG A 211 0.83 2.43 4.10
CA ARG A 211 0.40 2.03 2.74
C ARG A 211 0.13 0.52 2.63
N LEU A 212 0.49 -0.20 3.69
CA LEU A 212 0.44 -1.65 3.77
C LEU A 212 0.01 -2.04 5.18
N TRP A 213 -1.19 -2.60 5.30
CA TRP A 213 -1.71 -3.03 6.59
C TRP A 213 -1.16 -4.41 6.96
N SER A 214 -0.21 -4.43 7.88
CA SER A 214 0.49 -5.65 8.29
C SER A 214 -0.20 -6.36 9.45
N ILE A 215 -0.95 -7.42 9.14
CA ILE A 215 -1.81 -8.14 10.09
C ILE A 215 -1.16 -9.45 10.56
N SER A 216 -1.16 -9.66 11.87
CA SER A 216 -0.80 -10.95 12.46
C SER A 216 -1.95 -11.94 12.25
N ILE A 217 -1.63 -13.14 11.78
CA ILE A 217 -2.61 -14.21 11.54
C ILE A 217 -2.38 -15.41 12.47
N ILE A 218 -1.58 -15.24 13.52
CA ILE A 218 -1.24 -16.31 14.45
C ILE A 218 -2.52 -16.69 15.20
N SER A 219 -2.90 -17.97 15.14
CA SER A 219 -4.10 -18.52 15.80
C SER A 219 -5.44 -18.10 15.19
N TYR A 220 -5.46 -17.44 14.02
CA TYR A 220 -6.70 -17.02 13.35
C TYR A 220 -6.93 -17.82 12.05
N LEU A 221 -8.19 -18.00 11.67
CA LEU A 221 -8.59 -18.73 10.46
C LEU A 221 -9.26 -17.83 9.41
N THR A 222 -9.64 -16.62 9.80
CA THR A 222 -10.33 -15.64 8.95
C THR A 222 -9.65 -14.26 9.05
N LEU A 223 -9.82 -13.42 8.03
CA LEU A 223 -9.32 -12.04 8.04
C LEU A 223 -9.99 -11.24 9.17
N GLU A 224 -11.29 -11.41 9.35
CA GLU A 224 -12.11 -10.73 10.33
C GLU A 224 -11.59 -10.98 11.75
N GLN A 225 -11.34 -12.24 12.12
CA GLN A 225 -10.75 -12.58 13.42
C GLN A 225 -9.38 -11.94 13.63
N ALA A 226 -8.55 -11.89 12.58
CA ALA A 226 -7.22 -11.29 12.67
C ALA A 226 -7.28 -9.76 12.81
N LEU A 227 -8.28 -9.11 12.19
CA LEU A 227 -8.54 -7.68 12.34
C LEU A 227 -9.17 -7.35 13.69
N ASP A 228 -10.08 -8.19 14.19
CA ASP A 228 -10.66 -8.06 15.54
C ASP A 228 -9.54 -8.08 16.59
N GLU A 229 -8.61 -9.03 16.49
CA GLU A 229 -7.46 -9.07 17.39
C GLU A 229 -6.56 -7.85 17.22
N PHE A 230 -6.29 -7.44 15.98
CA PHE A 230 -5.47 -6.25 15.71
C PHE A 230 -6.07 -4.98 16.36
N CYS A 231 -7.40 -4.89 16.38
CA CYS A 231 -8.14 -3.78 16.98
C CYS A 231 -8.54 -4.00 18.44
N SER A 232 -8.14 -5.12 19.04
CA SER A 232 -8.47 -5.44 20.43
C SER A 232 -7.77 -4.50 21.41
N VAL A 233 -8.35 -4.39 22.61
CA VAL A 233 -7.75 -3.62 23.70
C VAL A 233 -6.76 -4.50 24.45
N GLU A 234 -5.48 -4.15 24.36
CA GLU A 234 -4.40 -4.77 25.10
C GLU A 234 -4.20 -4.08 26.45
N LYS A 235 -3.93 -4.88 27.50
CA LYS A 235 -3.60 -4.35 28.84
C LYS A 235 -2.09 -4.31 29.01
N LEU A 236 -1.55 -3.10 29.15
CA LEU A 236 -0.14 -2.86 29.47
C LEU A 236 0.08 -3.10 30.97
N THR A 237 0.64 -4.27 31.30
CA THR A 237 0.83 -4.73 32.70
C THR A 237 2.25 -5.26 32.93
N GLY A 238 2.63 -5.45 34.20
CA GLY A 238 3.96 -5.95 34.56
C GLY A 238 5.07 -5.02 34.08
N ASP A 239 6.02 -5.57 33.33
CA ASP A 239 7.17 -4.83 32.79
C ASP A 239 6.77 -3.83 31.68
N ASP A 240 5.62 -4.06 31.03
CA ASP A 240 5.09 -3.25 29.92
C ASP A 240 4.24 -2.06 30.39
N GLN A 241 4.15 -1.80 31.70
CA GLN A 241 3.44 -0.64 32.23
C GLN A 241 3.94 0.67 31.63
N PHE A 242 3.01 1.50 31.16
CA PHE A 242 3.34 2.80 30.58
C PHE A 242 3.49 3.88 31.66
N TYR A 243 4.35 4.87 31.39
CA TYR A 243 4.49 6.02 32.26
C TYR A 243 3.43 7.08 31.94
N CYS A 244 2.54 7.36 32.88
CA CYS A 244 1.52 8.38 32.72
C CYS A 244 2.05 9.75 33.18
N SER A 245 2.10 10.72 32.27
CA SER A 245 2.53 12.09 32.58
C SER A 245 1.61 12.82 33.56
N ASN A 246 0.33 12.47 33.63
CA ASN A 246 -0.61 13.08 34.57
C ASN A 246 -0.46 12.50 35.99
N CYS A 247 -0.25 11.18 36.11
CA CYS A 247 -0.02 10.51 37.39
C CYS A 247 1.44 10.57 37.86
N GLN A 248 2.37 10.94 36.96
CA GLN A 248 3.82 10.95 37.19
C GLN A 248 4.38 9.60 37.65
N ALA A 249 3.76 8.49 37.23
CA ALA A 249 4.10 7.13 37.65
C ALA A 249 3.89 6.11 36.53
N LYS A 250 4.54 4.94 36.65
CA LYS A 250 4.21 3.75 35.86
C LYS A 250 2.87 3.20 36.32
N VAL A 251 1.93 3.05 35.38
CA VAL A 251 0.56 2.64 35.66
C VAL A 251 0.10 1.62 34.63
N LEU A 252 -0.97 0.89 34.97
CA LEU A 252 -1.64 0.03 34.02
C LEU A 252 -2.29 0.90 32.93
N GLY A 253 -2.12 0.48 31.68
CA GLY A 253 -2.69 1.14 30.50
C GLY A 253 -3.57 0.21 29.71
N LEU A 254 -4.56 0.79 29.02
CA LEU A 254 -5.31 0.13 27.97
C LEU A 254 -4.81 0.69 26.64
N GLN A 255 -4.16 -0.14 25.83
CA GLN A 255 -3.71 0.22 24.49
C GLN A 255 -4.67 -0.35 23.46
N SER A 256 -5.01 0.43 22.44
CA SER A 256 -5.78 -0.07 21.30
C SER A 256 -5.33 0.62 20.02
N THR A 257 -5.49 -0.04 18.88
CA THR A 257 -5.23 0.54 17.56
C THR A 257 -6.45 0.37 16.69
N LYS A 258 -6.94 1.46 16.11
CA LYS A 258 -8.11 1.45 15.21
C LYS A 258 -7.79 2.12 13.89
N LEU A 259 -8.63 1.86 12.89
CA LEU A 259 -8.51 2.47 11.57
C LEU A 259 -9.22 3.83 11.55
N ASN A 260 -8.47 4.92 11.55
CA ASN A 260 -9.05 6.27 11.49
C ASN A 260 -9.42 6.69 10.06
N HIS A 261 -8.62 6.30 9.07
CA HIS A 261 -8.90 6.58 7.66
C HIS A 261 -8.53 5.39 6.80
N VAL A 262 -9.29 5.18 5.73
CA VAL A 262 -9.09 4.10 4.78
C VAL A 262 -9.29 4.58 3.34
N SER A 263 -8.30 4.32 2.49
CA SER A 263 -8.40 4.61 1.05
C SER A 263 -9.26 3.58 0.31
N PRO A 264 -9.70 3.86 -0.93
CA PRO A 264 -10.51 2.93 -1.72
C PRO A 264 -9.83 1.57 -1.96
N VAL A 265 -8.49 1.57 -2.05
CA VAL A 265 -7.69 0.36 -2.26
C VAL A 265 -6.77 0.15 -1.08
N ILE A 266 -6.77 -1.06 -0.51
CA ILE A 266 -5.96 -1.40 0.65
C ILE A 266 -5.11 -2.62 0.32
N PHE A 267 -3.81 -2.53 0.62
CA PHE A 267 -2.95 -3.70 0.66
C PHE A 267 -2.91 -4.27 2.08
N ILE A 268 -3.32 -5.53 2.21
CA ILE A 268 -3.22 -6.28 3.47
C ILE A 268 -2.09 -7.32 3.34
N GLN A 269 -1.10 -7.21 4.22
CA GLN A 269 0.00 -8.16 4.36
C GLN A 269 -0.26 -9.08 5.55
N PHE A 270 -0.34 -10.38 5.30
CA PHE A 270 -0.35 -11.36 6.38
C PHE A 270 1.07 -11.66 6.84
N LYS A 271 1.37 -11.42 8.13
CA LYS A 271 2.63 -11.79 8.77
C LYS A 271 2.70 -13.31 8.92
N ARG A 272 3.20 -13.97 7.88
CA ARG A 272 3.28 -15.43 7.77
C ARG A 272 4.58 -16.03 8.31
N PHE A 273 5.40 -15.26 8.98
CA PHE A 273 6.65 -15.74 9.57
C PHE A 273 6.63 -15.50 11.06
N ILE A 274 6.91 -16.55 11.82
CA ILE A 274 7.01 -16.52 13.27
C ILE A 274 8.35 -17.11 13.70
N TYR A 275 8.98 -16.49 14.68
CA TYR A 275 10.17 -17.04 15.32
C TYR A 275 9.75 -18.08 16.37
N ASP A 276 10.10 -19.34 16.13
CA ASP A 276 9.84 -20.44 17.06
C ASP A 276 10.93 -20.45 18.13
N LYS A 277 10.60 -19.98 19.34
CA LYS A 277 11.54 -19.91 20.46
C LYS A 277 12.02 -21.29 20.94
N HIS A 278 11.28 -22.37 20.67
CA HIS A 278 11.66 -23.71 21.13
C HIS A 278 12.74 -24.32 20.25
N VAL A 279 12.70 -24.02 18.96
CA VAL A 279 13.59 -24.61 17.95
C VAL A 279 14.58 -23.56 17.41
N GLU A 280 14.47 -22.30 17.85
CA GLU A 280 15.28 -21.15 17.46
C GLU A 280 15.32 -20.88 15.94
N VAL A 281 14.23 -21.22 15.24
CA VAL A 281 14.12 -21.07 13.78
C VAL A 281 12.90 -20.23 13.38
N ILE A 282 13.03 -19.53 12.26
CA ILE A 282 11.89 -18.85 11.63
C ILE A 282 11.07 -19.90 10.88
N ARG A 283 9.77 -19.99 11.18
CA ARG A 283 8.83 -20.89 10.51
C ARG A 283 7.79 -20.12 9.73
N LYS A 284 7.44 -20.64 8.56
CA LYS A 284 6.34 -20.13 7.74
C LYS A 284 5.00 -20.70 8.19
N ILE A 285 4.03 -19.82 8.44
CA ILE A 285 2.64 -20.16 8.73
C ILE A 285 1.95 -20.54 7.41
N LYS A 286 1.73 -21.85 7.23
CA LYS A 286 1.05 -22.42 6.05
C LYS A 286 -0.47 -22.48 6.18
N GLN A 287 -1.01 -22.17 7.36
CA GLN A 287 -2.45 -22.15 7.62
C GLN A 287 -3.18 -21.30 6.58
N PHE A 288 -4.25 -21.86 6.02
CA PHE A 288 -5.16 -21.13 5.16
C PHE A 288 -5.92 -20.10 5.99
N ILE A 289 -6.01 -18.87 5.47
CA ILE A 289 -6.78 -17.79 6.07
C ILE A 289 -7.88 -17.48 5.07
N SER A 290 -9.13 -17.67 5.49
CA SER A 290 -10.29 -17.28 4.71
C SER A 290 -10.40 -15.76 4.69
N TYR A 291 -10.70 -15.18 3.54
CA TYR A 291 -11.01 -13.77 3.39
C TYR A 291 -12.13 -13.63 2.36
N PRO A 292 -13.08 -12.72 2.57
CA PRO A 292 -14.18 -12.49 1.64
C PRO A 292 -13.66 -11.79 0.37
N GLU A 293 -14.44 -11.90 -0.71
CA GLU A 293 -14.19 -11.14 -1.95
C GLU A 293 -14.29 -9.63 -1.70
N LEU A 294 -15.27 -9.24 -0.86
CA LEU A 294 -15.50 -7.87 -0.42
C LEU A 294 -15.44 -7.82 1.12
N PRO A 295 -14.31 -7.41 1.72
CA PRO A 295 -14.22 -7.27 3.17
C PRO A 295 -14.99 -6.04 3.64
N ASP A 296 -15.71 -6.19 4.76
CA ASP A 296 -16.26 -5.06 5.51
C ASP A 296 -15.23 -4.61 6.56
N ILE A 297 -14.70 -3.41 6.36
CA ILE A 297 -13.68 -2.82 7.23
C ILE A 297 -14.31 -1.88 8.28
N SER A 298 -15.60 -1.57 8.13
CA SER A 298 -16.33 -0.61 8.97
C SER A 298 -16.23 -0.91 10.48
N PRO A 299 -16.31 -2.17 10.95
CA PRO A 299 -16.21 -2.49 12.39
C PRO A 299 -14.88 -2.10 13.03
N PHE A 300 -13.81 -1.98 12.23
CA PHE A 300 -12.46 -1.69 12.70
C PHE A 300 -12.14 -0.19 12.68
N ARG A 301 -13.09 0.64 12.21
CA ARG A 301 -12.91 2.08 12.16
C ARG A 301 -13.05 2.71 13.54
N THR A 302 -12.41 3.86 13.74
CA THR A 302 -12.75 4.72 14.87
C THR A 302 -14.21 5.13 14.70
N SER A 303 -15.01 4.96 15.76
CA SER A 303 -16.39 5.47 15.77
C SER A 303 -16.33 6.97 15.50
N GLU A 304 -17.03 7.43 14.47
CA GLU A 304 -17.20 8.85 14.20
C GLU A 304 -17.58 9.57 15.50
N ILE A 305 -16.84 10.64 15.79
CA ILE A 305 -17.38 11.68 16.65
C ILE A 305 -18.42 12.35 15.76
N ASP A 306 -19.70 12.03 16.00
CA ASP A 306 -20.87 12.75 15.46
C ASP A 306 -20.65 14.28 15.42
#